data_AF-A0A7W5PGD8-F1
#
_entry.id   AF-A0A7W5PGD8-F1
#
_cell.length_a   1.000
_cell.length_b   1.000
_cell.length_c   1.000
_cell.angle_alpha   90.00
_cell.angle_beta   90.00
_cell.angle_gamma   90.00
#
_symmetry.space_group_name_H-M   'P 1'
#
loop_
_entity.id
_entity.type
_entity.pdbx_description
1 polymer ?
#
loop_
_entity_poly.entity_id
_entity_poly.type
_entity_poly.pdbx_seq_one_letter_code
_entity_poly.pdbx_strand_id
1 'polypeptide(L)'
;MLPASFATTAAPSAVATVQELFADSITDVLLELLQAARAADAARVDVAVIGAAGERLLQLSDDGHGLDEPGAIFGHPLPRFGIFSLAGRDVIVRSWSRAAHQGWSAHITAAAWTGRRPIAISPDPIARGTAITFRMPAVAEAVVRAALAEAACLAGVVVTFNGRGI
;
A
#
# COMPACT_ATOMS: atom_id res chain seq x y z
N MET A 1 -3.10 -21.18 8.72
CA MET A 1 -4.20 -20.39 9.30
C MET A 1 -3.69 -18.98 9.54
N LEU A 2 -4.46 -17.95 9.20
CA LEU A 2 -4.04 -16.56 9.43
C LEU A 2 -4.16 -16.18 10.92
N PRO A 3 -3.28 -15.30 11.44
CA PRO A 3 -3.42 -14.77 12.79
C PRO A 3 -4.63 -13.85 12.88
N ALA A 4 -5.23 -13.74 14.07
CA ALA A 4 -6.36 -12.82 14.31
C ALA A 4 -5.93 -11.33 14.27
N SER A 5 -4.66 -11.05 14.56
CA SER A 5 -4.09 -9.70 14.52
C SER A 5 -2.56 -9.75 14.44
N PHE A 6 -1.96 -8.60 14.13
CA PHE A 6 -0.52 -8.39 14.07
C PHE A 6 -0.19 -6.98 14.59
N ALA A 7 1.08 -6.66 14.78
CA ALA A 7 1.50 -5.31 15.18
C ALA A 7 2.68 -4.85 14.30
N THR A 8 2.82 -3.53 14.13
CA THR A 8 4.03 -2.99 13.52
C THR A 8 5.22 -3.26 14.43
N THR A 9 6.37 -3.58 13.82
CA THR A 9 7.66 -3.72 14.51
C THR A 9 8.48 -2.43 14.50
N ALA A 10 7.98 -1.38 13.84
CA ALA A 10 8.67 -0.09 13.75
C ALA A 10 8.63 0.69 15.06
N ALA A 11 9.79 1.23 15.45
CA ALA A 11 9.87 2.15 16.59
C ALA A 11 9.10 3.45 16.29
N PRO A 12 8.42 4.05 17.29
CA PRO A 12 7.69 5.32 17.09
C PRO A 12 8.55 6.46 16.53
N SER A 13 9.84 6.51 16.86
CA SER A 13 10.79 7.47 16.29
C SER A 13 11.00 7.26 14.79
N ALA A 14 11.04 6.01 14.33
CA ALA A 14 11.14 5.70 12.90
C ALA A 14 9.89 6.14 12.14
N VAL A 15 8.70 6.02 12.74
CA VAL A 15 7.45 6.53 12.17
C VAL A 15 7.51 8.05 11.98
N ALA A 16 7.93 8.80 13.01
CA ALA A 16 8.05 10.26 12.93
C ALA A 16 9.09 10.70 11.88
N THR A 17 10.27 10.08 11.86
CA THR A 17 11.31 10.38 10.86
C THR A 17 10.85 10.10 9.43
N VAL A 18 10.08 9.04 9.19
CA VAL A 18 9.54 8.74 7.85
C VAL A 18 8.47 9.76 7.43
N GLN A 19 7.65 10.24 8.36
CA GLN A 19 6.69 11.31 8.05
C GLN A 19 7.36 12.62 7.61
N GLU A 20 8.49 12.97 8.23
CA GLU A 20 9.28 14.16 7.87
C GLU A 20 10.04 13.98 6.55
N LEU A 21 10.57 12.79 6.28
CA LEU A 21 11.33 12.49 5.05
C LEU A 21 10.46 12.47 3.79
N PHE A 22 9.17 12.14 3.90
CA PHE A 22 8.26 11.95 2.76
C PHE A 22 7.10 12.95 2.72
N ALA A 23 7.25 14.09 3.41
CA ALA A 23 6.20 15.10 3.51
C ALA A 23 5.70 15.62 2.15
N ASP A 24 6.50 15.57 1.06
CA ASP A 24 6.17 16.32 -0.16
C ASP A 24 6.28 15.60 -1.52
N SER A 25 6.70 14.33 -1.62
CA SER A 25 6.77 13.64 -2.93
C SER A 25 5.84 12.43 -2.99
N ILE A 26 4.65 12.64 -3.60
CA ILE A 26 3.76 11.53 -3.97
C ILE A 26 4.43 10.56 -4.94
N THR A 27 5.38 11.02 -5.76
CA THR A 27 6.18 10.16 -6.64
C THR A 27 6.96 9.11 -5.85
N ASP A 28 7.61 9.49 -4.75
CA ASP A 28 8.39 8.54 -3.95
C ASP A 28 7.51 7.51 -3.24
N VAL A 29 6.37 7.94 -2.69
CA VAL A 29 5.37 7.03 -2.12
C VAL A 29 4.92 6.02 -3.16
N LEU A 30 4.55 6.49 -4.36
CA LEU A 30 4.10 5.62 -5.44
C LEU A 30 5.22 4.67 -5.90
N LEU A 31 6.45 5.16 -6.01
CA LEU A 31 7.60 4.35 -6.40
C LEU A 31 7.83 3.19 -5.41
N GLU A 32 7.82 3.46 -4.11
CA GLU A 32 8.00 2.45 -3.07
C GLU A 32 6.89 1.38 -3.13
N LEU A 33 5.63 1.78 -3.33
CA LEU A 33 4.52 0.83 -3.46
C LEU A 33 4.57 0.02 -4.76
N LEU A 34 4.96 0.63 -5.88
CA LEU A 34 5.10 -0.07 -7.17
C LEU A 34 6.26 -1.06 -7.16
N GLN A 35 7.37 -0.71 -6.50
CA GLN A 35 8.48 -1.65 -6.34
C GLN A 35 8.13 -2.79 -5.36
N ALA A 36 7.28 -2.55 -4.35
CA ALA A 36 6.73 -3.62 -3.52
C ALA A 36 5.86 -4.59 -4.34
N ALA A 37 5.00 -4.08 -5.22
CA ALA A 37 4.22 -4.90 -6.14
C ALA A 37 5.13 -5.70 -7.09
N ARG A 38 6.19 -5.08 -7.63
CA ARG A 38 7.20 -5.75 -8.44
C ARG A 38 7.90 -6.88 -7.68
N ALA A 39 8.30 -6.65 -6.43
CA ALA A 39 8.92 -7.65 -5.58
C ALA A 39 7.99 -8.84 -5.30
N ALA A 40 6.67 -8.62 -5.41
CA ALA A 40 5.65 -9.67 -5.34
C ALA A 40 5.32 -10.30 -6.71
N ASP A 41 6.19 -10.15 -7.71
CA ASP A 41 6.03 -10.64 -9.09
C ASP A 41 4.76 -10.13 -9.80
N ALA A 42 4.28 -8.93 -9.46
CA ALA A 42 3.17 -8.32 -10.17
C ALA A 42 3.51 -8.03 -11.64
N ALA A 43 2.61 -8.43 -12.54
CA ALA A 43 2.71 -8.10 -13.96
C ALA A 43 2.11 -6.72 -14.26
N ARG A 44 1.09 -6.33 -13.49
CA ARG A 44 0.45 -5.02 -13.59
C ARG A 44 0.09 -4.47 -12.21
N VAL A 45 -0.06 -3.15 -12.15
CA VAL A 45 -0.70 -2.44 -11.04
C VAL A 45 -1.82 -1.56 -11.58
N ASP A 46 -3.04 -1.78 -11.12
CA ASP A 46 -4.18 -0.92 -11.41
C ASP A 46 -4.34 0.12 -10.30
N VAL A 47 -4.29 1.40 -10.67
CA VAL A 47 -4.46 2.51 -9.75
C VAL A 47 -5.79 3.21 -10.03
N ALA A 48 -6.60 3.41 -9.00
CA ALA A 48 -7.89 4.05 -9.11
C ALA A 48 -8.08 5.11 -8.03
N VAL A 49 -8.76 6.19 -8.40
CA VAL A 49 -9.36 7.12 -7.44
C VAL A 49 -10.79 6.67 -7.20
N ILE A 50 -11.12 6.36 -5.94
CA ILE A 50 -12.44 5.90 -5.53
C ILE A 50 -13.04 6.84 -4.48
N GLY A 51 -14.36 6.81 -4.32
CA GLY A 51 -15.08 7.65 -3.35
C GLY A 51 -15.57 8.98 -3.93
N ALA A 52 -16.37 9.71 -3.13
CA ALA A 52 -16.98 10.98 -3.50
C ALA A 52 -16.03 12.17 -3.26
N ALA A 53 -16.41 13.36 -3.75
CA ALA A 53 -15.67 14.59 -3.50
C ALA A 53 -15.55 14.86 -1.98
N GLY A 54 -14.32 15.00 -1.49
CA GLY A 54 -14.00 15.18 -0.07
C GLY A 54 -13.50 13.92 0.65
N GLU A 55 -13.83 12.73 0.13
CA GLU A 55 -13.42 11.43 0.70
C GLU A 55 -12.71 10.56 -0.33
N ARG A 56 -12.03 11.21 -1.29
CA ARG A 56 -11.32 10.49 -2.36
C ARG A 56 -10.19 9.66 -1.76
N LEU A 57 -10.16 8.39 -2.12
CA LEU A 57 -9.11 7.45 -1.79
C LEU A 57 -8.34 7.08 -3.06
N LEU A 58 -7.04 6.90 -2.91
CA LEU A 58 -6.20 6.29 -3.92
C LEU A 58 -6.04 4.81 -3.56
N GLN A 59 -6.45 3.94 -4.48
CA GLN A 59 -6.27 2.50 -4.38
C GLN A 59 -5.26 2.05 -5.43
N LEU A 60 -4.24 1.32 -5.00
CA LEU A 60 -3.32 0.58 -5.87
C LEU A 60 -3.64 -0.90 -5.72
N SER A 61 -3.75 -1.64 -6.81
CA SER A 61 -4.07 -3.07 -6.80
C SER A 61 -3.16 -3.80 -7.78
N ASP A 62 -2.30 -4.68 -7.26
CA ASP A 62 -1.42 -5.51 -8.07
C ASP A 62 -2.01 -6.91 -8.32
N ASP A 63 -1.48 -7.61 -9.32
CA ASP A 63 -1.81 -9.00 -9.60
C ASP A 63 -0.70 -9.99 -9.20
N GLY A 64 0.15 -9.58 -8.27
CA GLY A 64 1.25 -10.39 -7.75
C GLY A 64 0.79 -11.56 -6.86
N HIS A 65 1.74 -12.15 -6.15
CA HIS A 65 1.49 -13.34 -5.35
C HIS A 65 0.69 -13.11 -4.06
N GLY A 66 0.53 -11.84 -3.62
CA GLY A 66 -0.10 -11.50 -2.35
C GLY A 66 0.83 -11.69 -1.15
N LEU A 67 0.27 -11.78 0.05
CA LEU A 67 1.02 -11.89 1.30
C LEU A 67 0.45 -13.04 2.13
N ASP A 68 1.28 -14.07 2.35
CA ASP A 68 0.89 -15.21 3.19
C ASP A 68 0.82 -14.83 4.67
N GLU A 69 1.78 -14.05 5.14
CA GLU A 69 1.88 -13.56 6.51
C GLU A 69 1.53 -12.08 6.57
N PRO A 70 0.42 -11.65 7.21
CA PRO A 70 0.00 -10.26 7.19
C PRO A 70 1.02 -9.26 7.74
N GLY A 71 1.82 -9.66 8.73
CA GLY A 71 2.90 -8.84 9.28
C GLY A 71 4.04 -8.57 8.30
N ALA A 72 4.19 -9.38 7.24
CA ALA A 72 5.22 -9.20 6.21
C ALA A 72 5.04 -7.90 5.42
N ILE A 73 3.88 -7.25 5.53
CA ILE A 73 3.65 -5.91 4.99
C ILE A 73 4.64 -4.87 5.53
N PHE A 74 5.13 -5.07 6.75
CA PHE A 74 6.15 -4.24 7.38
C PHE A 74 7.56 -4.81 7.21
N GLY A 75 7.68 -5.98 6.55
CA GLY A 75 8.91 -6.72 6.36
C GLY A 75 9.65 -6.33 5.07
N HIS A 76 10.95 -6.58 5.05
CA HIS A 76 11.79 -6.50 3.86
C HIS A 76 11.59 -7.78 3.00
N PRO A 77 11.72 -7.78 1.66
CA PRO A 77 12.34 -6.77 0.80
C PRO A 77 11.34 -5.80 0.16
N LEU A 78 10.90 -4.80 0.93
CA LEU A 78 10.46 -3.54 0.35
C LEU A 78 11.72 -2.72 0.00
N PRO A 79 11.75 -1.94 -1.09
CA PRO A 79 12.72 -0.85 -1.18
C PRO A 79 12.59 0.03 0.07
N ARG A 80 13.68 0.72 0.40
CA ARG A 80 13.96 1.56 1.57
C ARG A 80 12.89 1.68 2.67
N PHE A 81 11.63 2.05 2.37
CA PHE A 81 10.55 2.19 3.35
C PHE A 81 9.25 1.44 3.03
N GLY A 82 8.94 1.11 1.76
CA GLY A 82 7.72 0.39 1.39
C GLY A 82 6.45 1.04 1.95
N ILE A 83 5.63 0.26 2.66
CA ILE A 83 4.38 0.78 3.26
C ILE A 83 4.62 1.85 4.31
N PHE A 84 5.82 1.94 4.90
CA PHE A 84 6.13 2.99 5.87
C PHE A 84 6.11 4.39 5.23
N SER A 85 6.22 4.51 3.91
CA SER A 85 5.96 5.78 3.20
C SER A 85 4.56 6.37 3.48
N LEU A 86 3.64 5.56 4.01
CA LEU A 86 2.28 5.96 4.43
C LEU A 86 2.14 6.14 5.96
N ALA A 87 3.25 6.19 6.70
CA ALA A 87 3.28 6.30 8.15
C ALA A 87 2.34 7.39 8.70
N GLY A 88 1.52 7.02 9.68
CA GLY A 88 0.54 7.87 10.34
C GLY A 88 -0.67 8.28 9.49
N ARG A 89 -0.86 7.67 8.31
CA ARG A 89 -2.11 7.76 7.54
C ARG A 89 -3.05 6.61 7.90
N ASP A 90 -4.32 6.76 7.56
CA ASP A 90 -5.25 5.64 7.51
C ASP A 90 -5.04 4.86 6.22
N VAL A 91 -4.70 3.58 6.36
CA VAL A 91 -4.42 2.68 5.23
C VAL A 91 -5.21 1.40 5.38
N ILE A 92 -5.91 1.02 4.31
CA ILE A 92 -6.54 -0.30 4.19
C ILE A 92 -5.67 -1.14 3.28
N VAL A 93 -5.34 -2.34 3.75
CA VAL A 93 -4.59 -3.33 3.00
C VAL A 93 -5.49 -4.53 2.82
N ARG A 94 -5.54 -5.07 1.61
CA ARG A 94 -6.19 -6.32 1.28
C ARG A 94 -5.17 -7.19 0.55
N SER A 95 -5.05 -8.45 0.88
CA SER A 95 -4.12 -9.33 0.18
C SER A 95 -4.61 -10.78 0.16
N TRP A 96 -4.16 -11.52 -0.85
CA TRP A 96 -4.39 -12.97 -0.93
C TRP A 96 -3.28 -13.74 -0.22
N SER A 97 -3.66 -14.66 0.67
CA SER A 97 -2.74 -15.67 1.22
C SER A 97 -2.88 -16.96 0.43
N ARG A 98 -1.81 -17.37 -0.25
CA ARG A 98 -1.73 -18.65 -0.98
C ARG A 98 -1.67 -19.80 0.02
N ALA A 99 -0.92 -19.66 1.11
CA ALA A 99 -0.78 -20.67 2.15
C ALA A 99 -2.09 -20.94 2.90
N ALA A 100 -2.91 -19.90 3.13
CA ALA A 100 -4.21 -20.04 3.77
C ALA A 100 -5.38 -20.21 2.78
N HIS A 101 -5.14 -20.08 1.48
CA HIS A 101 -6.16 -20.12 0.43
C HIS A 101 -7.33 -19.17 0.68
N GLN A 102 -7.05 -17.95 1.16
CA GLN A 102 -8.07 -16.95 1.43
C GLN A 102 -7.55 -15.52 1.31
N GLY A 103 -8.47 -14.59 1.03
CA GLY A 103 -8.21 -13.16 1.14
C GLY A 103 -8.32 -12.68 2.57
N TRP A 104 -7.54 -11.65 2.89
CA TRP A 104 -7.58 -10.97 4.17
C TRP A 104 -7.47 -9.46 4.01
N SER A 105 -7.96 -8.72 4.99
CA SER A 105 -7.84 -7.27 5.08
C SER A 105 -7.40 -6.81 6.46
N ALA A 106 -6.76 -5.65 6.48
CA ALA A 106 -6.28 -4.96 7.66
C ALA A 106 -6.48 -3.44 7.49
N HIS A 107 -6.99 -2.79 8.54
CA HIS A 107 -7.03 -1.32 8.61
C HIS A 107 -5.96 -0.83 9.57
N ILE A 108 -4.91 -0.25 9.00
CA ILE A 108 -3.83 0.40 9.72
C ILE A 108 -4.25 1.85 9.97
N THR A 109 -4.82 2.10 11.14
CA THR A 109 -5.16 3.46 11.57
C THR A 109 -3.90 4.28 11.84
N ALA A 110 -4.00 5.61 11.81
CA ALA A 110 -2.91 6.52 12.14
C ALA A 110 -2.21 6.19 13.49
N ALA A 111 -2.94 5.68 14.48
CA ALA A 111 -2.38 5.31 15.79
C ALA A 111 -1.66 3.95 15.80
N ALA A 112 -2.03 3.03 14.89
CA ALA A 112 -1.51 1.67 14.85
C ALA A 112 -0.05 1.59 14.36
N TRP A 113 0.43 2.60 13.65
CA TRP A 113 1.80 2.67 13.13
C TRP A 113 2.88 2.54 14.22
N THR A 114 2.58 2.99 15.44
CA THR A 114 3.51 2.99 16.58
C THR A 114 3.69 1.62 17.27
N GLY A 115 2.97 0.58 16.81
CA GLY A 115 3.05 -0.79 17.36
C GLY A 115 2.32 -0.98 18.68
N ARG A 116 1.79 0.11 19.27
CA ARG A 116 1.08 0.09 20.56
C ARG A 116 -0.30 -0.55 20.50
N ARG A 117 -0.88 -0.70 19.30
CA ARG A 117 -2.19 -1.32 19.11
C ARG A 117 -2.08 -2.42 18.06
N PRO A 118 -2.63 -3.62 18.34
CA PRO A 118 -2.71 -4.65 17.33
C PRO A 118 -3.65 -4.20 16.19
N ILE A 119 -3.30 -4.58 14.98
CA ILE A 119 -4.07 -4.41 13.76
C ILE A 119 -4.84 -5.72 13.54
N ALA A 120 -6.17 -5.64 13.56
CA ALA A 120 -7.02 -6.80 13.37
C ALA A 120 -7.00 -7.27 11.91
N ILE A 121 -7.07 -8.60 11.73
CA ILE A 121 -7.25 -9.24 10.43
C ILE A 121 -8.72 -9.61 10.26
N SER A 122 -9.29 -9.23 9.12
CA SER A 122 -10.63 -9.62 8.72
C SER A 122 -10.58 -10.47 7.43
N PRO A 123 -11.51 -11.41 7.23
CA PRO A 123 -11.67 -12.05 5.92
C PRO A 123 -11.98 -11.01 4.83
N ASP A 124 -11.50 -11.25 3.62
CA ASP A 124 -11.70 -10.34 2.49
C ASP A 124 -11.93 -11.12 1.19
N PRO A 125 -12.80 -10.65 0.27
CA PRO A 125 -13.09 -11.35 -0.99
C PRO A 125 -12.01 -11.18 -2.07
N ILE A 126 -10.90 -10.48 -1.81
CA ILE A 126 -9.77 -10.42 -2.74
C ILE A 126 -9.31 -11.84 -3.07
N ALA A 127 -9.10 -12.13 -4.36
CA ALA A 127 -8.79 -13.48 -4.85
C ALA A 127 -7.35 -13.64 -5.35
N ARG A 128 -6.58 -12.54 -5.44
CA ARG A 128 -5.18 -12.50 -5.86
C ARG A 128 -4.53 -11.17 -5.50
N GLY A 129 -3.19 -11.14 -5.50
CA GLY A 129 -2.41 -9.92 -5.36
C GLY A 129 -2.61 -9.19 -4.03
N THR A 130 -2.18 -7.94 -4.03
CA THR A 130 -2.36 -7.01 -2.90
C THR A 130 -3.03 -5.73 -3.38
N ALA A 131 -3.88 -5.14 -2.53
CA ALA A 131 -4.43 -3.82 -2.71
C ALA A 131 -4.15 -2.94 -1.50
N ILE A 132 -3.65 -1.73 -1.74
CA ILE A 132 -3.35 -0.72 -0.72
C ILE A 132 -4.19 0.51 -1.04
N THR A 133 -5.00 0.94 -0.07
CA THR A 133 -5.91 2.08 -0.20
C THR A 133 -5.61 3.10 0.89
N PHE A 134 -5.45 4.36 0.51
CA PHE A 134 -5.22 5.46 1.44
C PHE A 134 -5.86 6.75 0.94
N ARG A 135 -6.02 7.74 1.81
CA ARG A 135 -6.60 9.03 1.44
C ARG A 135 -5.79 9.72 0.34
N MET A 136 -6.48 10.12 -0.72
CA MET A 136 -5.88 10.84 -1.84
C MET A 136 -5.22 12.13 -1.31
N PRO A 137 -3.98 12.44 -1.71
CA PRO A 137 -3.35 13.71 -1.36
C PRO A 137 -4.19 14.88 -1.89
N ALA A 138 -4.12 16.04 -1.24
CA ALA A 138 -4.83 17.26 -1.64
C ALA A 138 -4.20 17.94 -2.87
N VAL A 139 -4.03 17.18 -3.94
CA VAL A 139 -3.46 17.59 -5.23
C VAL A 139 -4.40 17.21 -6.36
N ALA A 140 -4.22 17.81 -7.53
CA ALA A 140 -5.00 17.45 -8.71
C ALA A 140 -4.70 16.01 -9.18
N GLU A 141 -5.70 15.31 -9.72
CA GLU A 141 -5.49 13.95 -10.26
C GLU A 141 -4.45 13.91 -11.38
N ALA A 142 -4.32 15.00 -12.15
CA ALA A 142 -3.26 15.13 -13.16
C ALA A 142 -1.85 15.08 -12.56
N VAL A 143 -1.66 15.64 -11.35
CA VAL A 143 -0.39 15.59 -10.62
C VAL A 143 -0.10 14.16 -10.16
N VAL A 144 -1.11 13.47 -9.60
CA VAL A 144 -0.99 12.05 -9.22
C VAL A 144 -0.65 11.19 -10.43
N ARG A 145 -1.32 11.43 -11.57
CA ARG A 145 -1.08 10.68 -12.81
C ARG A 145 0.33 10.89 -13.35
N ALA A 146 0.85 12.12 -13.32
CA ALA A 146 2.23 12.41 -13.73
C ALA A 146 3.25 11.73 -12.82
N ALA A 147 3.07 11.84 -11.50
CA ALA A 147 3.90 11.17 -10.51
C ALA A 147 3.87 9.63 -10.68
N LEU A 148 2.69 9.08 -10.97
CA LEU A 148 2.52 7.64 -11.20
C LEU A 148 3.24 7.17 -12.46
N ALA A 149 3.23 7.96 -13.54
CA ALA A 149 3.96 7.63 -14.77
C ALA A 149 5.49 7.64 -14.54
N GLU A 150 5.99 8.61 -13.79
CA GLU A 150 7.40 8.68 -13.39
C GLU A 150 7.80 7.48 -12.52
N ALA A 151 7.01 7.20 -11.47
CA ALA A 151 7.22 6.06 -10.59
C ALA A 151 7.15 4.72 -11.32
N ALA A 152 6.21 4.55 -12.26
CA ALA A 152 6.08 3.35 -13.08
C ALA A 152 7.31 3.10 -13.95
N CYS A 153 7.87 4.16 -14.56
CA CYS A 153 9.10 4.10 -15.33
C CYS A 153 10.28 3.64 -14.46
N LEU A 154 10.45 4.24 -13.28
CA LEU A 154 11.53 3.92 -12.34
C LEU A 154 11.40 2.51 -11.74
N ALA A 155 10.17 2.07 -11.43
CA ALA A 155 9.90 0.73 -10.92
C ALA A 155 9.96 -0.35 -12.01
N GLY A 156 9.73 0.03 -13.28
CA GLY A 156 9.66 -0.90 -14.41
C GLY A 156 8.47 -1.85 -14.32
N VAL A 157 7.30 -1.34 -13.93
CA VAL A 157 6.03 -2.10 -13.88
C VAL A 157 4.99 -1.47 -14.78
N VAL A 158 4.09 -2.28 -15.36
CA VAL A 158 2.96 -1.79 -16.15
C VAL A 158 1.90 -1.26 -15.20
N VAL A 159 1.44 -0.02 -15.42
CA VAL A 159 0.44 0.61 -14.55
C VAL A 159 -0.72 1.16 -15.37
N THR A 160 -1.93 1.06 -14.81
CA THR A 160 -3.10 1.79 -15.31
C THR A 160 -3.59 2.79 -14.26
N PHE A 161 -4.17 3.91 -14.71
CA PHE A 161 -4.79 4.91 -13.86
C PHE A 161 -6.25 5.11 -14.29
N ASN A 162 -7.20 4.82 -13.40
CA ASN A 162 -8.64 4.82 -13.67
C ASN A 162 -9.00 4.01 -14.94
N GLY A 163 -8.38 2.84 -15.10
CA GLY A 163 -8.59 1.93 -16.23
C GLY A 163 -7.94 2.37 -17.55
N ARG A 164 -7.10 3.41 -17.54
CA ARG A 164 -6.37 3.89 -18.72
C ARG A 164 -4.87 3.68 -18.53
N GLY A 165 -4.18 3.21 -19.57
CA GLY A 165 -2.72 3.15 -19.56
C GLY A 165 -2.09 4.53 -19.31
N ILE A 166 -0.94 4.53 -18.65
CA ILE A 166 -0.09 5.71 -18.43
C ILE A 166 1.22 5.58 -19.20
#